data_AF-G9KQ53-F1
#
_entry.id   AF-G9KQ53-F1
#
_cell.length_a   1.000
_cell.length_b   1.000
_cell.length_c   1.000
_cell.angle_alpha   90.00
_cell.angle_beta   90.00
_cell.angle_gamma   90.00
#
_symmetry.space_group_name_H-M   'P 1'
#
loop_
_entity.id
_entity.type
_entity.pdbx_description
1 polymer ?
#
loop_
_entity_poly.entity_id
_entity_poly.type
_entity_poly.pdbx_seq_one_letter_code
_entity_poly.pdbx_strand_id
1 'polypeptide(L)'
;GITKASVSITFDNSDKKQSPLGFEVHDEITVTRQVVIGGRNKYLINGVNANNTRVQDLFCSVGLNVNNPHFLIMQGRITKVLNMKPPEILSMIEEAAGTRMYEYKKIAAQKTIEKKEAKLKEIKTILEEEITPTIQKLKEERSSYLEYQKVMREIEHLSRLYIAYQFLLAEDTKERSAEELKEMQDKVVKLQEKLSENDKKIKALSREIEELEKGKDKEIGGTLRSLEDALAEAQRVNTKSQSAFDLKKKNLASEENKRKELEKNMIEDSRTLAAKEKEVKKITDGLNALQEASNKDAEALAAAQQHFNAVSAGLSSNEDGAEATLAGQMMACKNDISKAQTEAKQAQMKLKHAQQELKTKQAEVKKMDSGYRKDQEALEAVKRL
;
A
#
# COMPACT_ATOMS: atom_id res chain seq x y z
N GLY A 1 -135.48 -3.21 61.86
CA GLY A 1 -135.50 -4.66 62.16
C GLY A 1 -134.52 -4.96 63.28
N ILE A 2 -134.69 -6.08 63.99
CA ILE A 2 -133.74 -6.54 65.01
C ILE A 2 -132.41 -6.88 64.32
N THR A 3 -131.31 -6.23 64.70
CA THR A 3 -129.99 -6.37 64.04
C THR A 3 -128.99 -7.21 64.82
N LYS A 4 -129.31 -7.53 66.09
CA LYS A 4 -128.46 -8.30 67.00
C LYS A 4 -129.32 -9.18 67.91
N ALA A 5 -128.88 -10.41 68.14
CA ALA A 5 -129.40 -11.31 69.16
C ALA A 5 -128.26 -11.69 70.12
N SER A 6 -128.55 -11.75 71.41
CA SER A 6 -127.60 -12.19 72.43
C SER A 6 -128.25 -13.20 73.35
N VAL A 7 -127.55 -14.30 73.60
CA VAL A 7 -127.93 -15.34 74.56
C VAL A 7 -126.85 -15.39 75.62
N SER A 8 -127.25 -15.27 76.89
CA SER A 8 -126.37 -15.40 78.05
C SER A 8 -126.86 -16.55 78.91
N ILE A 9 -125.93 -17.38 79.38
CA ILE A 9 -126.20 -18.42 80.37
C ILE A 9 -125.28 -18.14 81.55
N THR A 10 -125.86 -18.07 82.75
CA THR A 10 -125.12 -17.93 84.00
C THR A 10 -125.09 -19.28 84.69
N PHE A 11 -123.89 -19.74 85.01
CA PHE A 11 -123.62 -20.98 85.74
C PHE A 11 -123.22 -20.65 87.17
N ASP A 12 -123.77 -21.41 88.12
CA ASP A 12 -123.30 -21.43 89.50
C ASP A 12 -121.91 -22.08 89.55
N ASN A 13 -120.95 -21.38 90.14
CA ASN A 13 -119.55 -21.79 90.31
C ASN A 13 -119.17 -21.81 91.80
N SER A 14 -120.11 -22.17 92.67
CA SER A 14 -119.90 -22.31 94.12
C SER A 14 -118.94 -23.46 94.47
N ASP A 15 -118.97 -24.59 93.73
CA ASP A 15 -118.01 -25.69 93.91
C ASP A 15 -116.68 -25.37 93.20
N LYS A 16 -115.73 -24.81 93.96
CA LYS A 16 -114.42 -24.41 93.44
C LYS A 16 -113.58 -25.57 92.92
N LYS A 17 -113.85 -26.82 93.33
CA LYS A 17 -113.11 -28.00 92.85
C LYS A 17 -113.46 -28.34 91.39
N GLN A 18 -114.65 -27.97 90.95
CA GLN A 18 -115.12 -28.17 89.57
C GLN A 18 -115.00 -26.88 88.74
N SER A 19 -114.39 -25.84 89.30
CA SER A 19 -114.29 -24.56 88.61
C SER A 19 -113.34 -24.65 87.41
N PRO A 20 -113.68 -24.03 86.26
CA PRO A 20 -112.75 -23.91 85.16
C PRO A 20 -111.48 -23.17 85.57
N LEU A 21 -110.33 -23.59 85.01
CA LEU A 21 -109.03 -22.99 85.32
C LEU A 21 -109.02 -21.46 85.04
N GLY A 22 -108.69 -20.69 86.07
CA GLY A 22 -108.62 -19.23 86.03
C GLY A 22 -109.94 -18.50 86.33
N PHE A 23 -110.98 -19.22 86.78
CA PHE A 23 -112.27 -18.66 87.19
C PHE A 23 -112.65 -19.03 88.64
N GLU A 24 -111.70 -19.54 89.44
CA GLU A 24 -111.92 -20.02 90.80
C GLU A 24 -112.38 -18.92 91.77
N VAL A 25 -112.02 -17.66 91.46
CA VAL A 25 -112.36 -16.47 92.26
C VAL A 25 -113.81 -16.03 92.07
N HIS A 26 -114.48 -16.45 90.99
CA HIS A 26 -115.83 -16.02 90.68
C HIS A 26 -116.86 -17.03 91.22
N ASP A 27 -117.90 -16.57 91.91
CA ASP A 27 -118.99 -17.45 92.38
C ASP A 27 -120.00 -17.78 91.28
N GLU A 28 -120.05 -16.97 90.22
CA GLU A 28 -120.87 -17.20 89.03
C GLU A 28 -120.05 -16.98 87.75
N ILE A 29 -120.36 -17.76 86.72
CA ILE A 29 -119.75 -17.63 85.39
C ILE A 29 -120.84 -17.41 84.35
N THR A 30 -120.86 -16.24 83.72
CA THR A 30 -121.77 -15.91 82.62
C THR A 30 -121.08 -16.06 81.27
N VAL A 31 -121.60 -16.94 80.42
CA VAL A 31 -121.14 -17.09 79.03
C VAL A 31 -122.19 -16.50 78.09
N THR A 32 -121.80 -15.51 77.29
CA THR A 32 -122.67 -14.83 76.34
C THR A 32 -122.21 -15.08 74.91
N ARG A 33 -123.13 -15.50 74.03
CA ARG A 33 -122.94 -15.49 72.58
C ARG A 33 -123.78 -14.38 71.96
N GLN A 34 -123.15 -13.54 71.15
CA GLN A 34 -123.83 -12.48 70.40
C GLN A 34 -123.70 -12.74 68.90
N VAL A 35 -124.84 -12.72 68.21
CA VAL A 35 -124.95 -12.86 66.76
C VAL A 35 -125.48 -11.54 66.20
N VAL A 36 -124.80 -11.00 65.18
CA VAL A 36 -125.15 -9.73 64.55
C VAL A 36 -125.36 -9.98 63.06
N ILE A 37 -126.43 -9.43 62.48
CA ILE A 37 -126.72 -9.57 61.05
C ILE A 37 -125.58 -8.91 60.25
N GLY A 38 -124.92 -9.69 59.39
CA GLY A 38 -123.75 -9.24 58.61
C GLY A 38 -122.45 -9.12 59.40
N GLY A 39 -122.42 -9.50 60.68
CA GLY A 39 -121.25 -9.45 61.56
C GLY A 39 -120.69 -10.82 61.96
N ARG A 40 -119.50 -10.83 62.57
CA ARG A 40 -118.93 -12.05 63.18
C ARG A 40 -119.57 -12.34 64.54
N ASN A 41 -119.72 -13.63 64.85
CA ASN A 41 -120.13 -14.09 66.19
C ASN A 41 -119.14 -13.60 67.24
N LYS A 42 -119.63 -12.98 68.32
CA LYS A 42 -118.82 -12.60 69.48
C LYS A 42 -119.16 -13.51 70.65
N TYR A 43 -118.13 -13.94 71.38
CA TYR A 43 -118.29 -14.69 72.62
C TYR A 43 -117.74 -13.87 73.77
N LEU A 44 -118.44 -13.88 74.90
CA LEU A 44 -118.00 -13.21 76.11
C LEU A 44 -118.05 -14.18 77.29
N ILE A 45 -117.05 -14.12 78.16
CA ILE A 45 -117.03 -14.81 79.46
C ILE A 45 -116.96 -13.71 80.52
N ASN A 46 -117.94 -13.64 81.42
CA ASN A 46 -118.10 -12.57 82.41
C ASN A 46 -118.00 -11.15 81.80
N GLY A 47 -118.55 -10.97 80.59
CA GLY A 47 -118.52 -9.69 79.87
C GLY A 47 -117.20 -9.39 79.14
N VAL A 48 -116.16 -10.21 79.29
CA VAL A 48 -114.88 -10.07 78.58
C VAL A 48 -114.92 -10.83 77.26
N ASN A 49 -114.50 -10.19 76.17
CA ASN A 49 -114.47 -10.81 74.84
C ASN A 49 -113.49 -11.99 74.81
N ALA A 50 -113.96 -13.15 74.36
CA ALA A 50 -113.19 -14.39 74.28
C ALA A 50 -113.28 -14.99 72.87
N ASN A 51 -112.19 -15.65 72.45
CA ASN A 51 -112.20 -16.41 71.21
C ASN A 51 -113.05 -17.68 71.37
N ASN A 52 -113.60 -18.19 70.26
CA ASN A 52 -114.38 -19.42 70.27
C ASN A 52 -113.61 -20.61 70.89
N THR A 53 -112.31 -20.72 70.58
CA THR A 53 -111.44 -21.75 71.15
C THR A 53 -111.32 -21.62 72.67
N ARG A 54 -111.24 -20.39 73.21
CA ARG A 54 -111.14 -20.19 74.66
C ARG A 54 -112.42 -20.59 75.38
N VAL A 55 -113.58 -20.31 74.78
CA VAL A 55 -114.89 -20.76 75.31
C VAL A 55 -115.03 -22.27 75.21
N GLN A 56 -114.56 -22.88 74.12
CA GLN A 56 -114.54 -24.33 73.97
C GLN A 56 -113.61 -25.00 75.00
N ASP A 57 -112.42 -24.45 75.21
CA ASP A 57 -111.48 -24.92 76.23
C ASP A 57 -112.05 -24.80 77.65
N LEU A 58 -112.76 -23.69 77.94
CA LEU A 58 -113.46 -23.47 79.21
C LEU A 58 -114.45 -24.61 79.47
N PHE A 59 -115.34 -24.88 78.51
CA PHE A 59 -116.34 -25.94 78.65
C PHE A 59 -115.72 -27.33 78.68
N CYS A 60 -114.67 -27.59 77.89
CA CYS A 60 -113.91 -28.84 77.96
C CYS A 60 -113.25 -29.05 79.34
N SER A 61 -112.78 -27.99 79.99
CA SER A 61 -112.13 -28.09 81.32
C SER A 61 -113.07 -28.54 82.43
N VAL A 62 -114.38 -28.29 82.29
CA VAL A 62 -115.43 -28.73 83.22
C VAL A 62 -116.21 -29.94 82.69
N GLY A 63 -115.67 -30.65 81.69
CA GLY A 63 -116.28 -31.85 81.12
C GLY A 63 -117.50 -31.61 80.22
N LEU A 64 -117.83 -30.35 79.91
CA LEU A 64 -118.97 -29.95 79.09
C LEU A 64 -118.59 -29.82 77.61
N ASN A 65 -118.19 -30.92 76.95
CA ASN A 65 -117.87 -30.83 75.53
C ASN A 65 -119.16 -30.89 74.67
N VAL A 66 -119.47 -29.78 73.97
CA VAL A 66 -120.65 -29.62 73.10
C VAL A 66 -120.68 -30.65 71.95
N ASN A 67 -119.53 -31.24 71.60
CA ASN A 67 -119.43 -32.27 70.56
C ASN A 67 -119.65 -33.70 71.10
N ASN A 68 -119.71 -33.88 72.43
CA ASN A 68 -119.89 -35.16 73.09
C ASN A 68 -121.34 -35.65 72.98
N PRO A 69 -121.59 -36.89 72.51
CA PRO A 69 -122.93 -37.48 72.47
C PRO A 69 -123.60 -37.68 73.85
N HIS A 70 -122.84 -37.73 74.95
CA HIS A 70 -123.37 -37.89 76.31
C HIS A 70 -123.96 -36.60 76.91
N PHE A 71 -123.63 -35.43 76.32
CA PHE A 71 -124.03 -34.14 76.88
C PHE A 71 -125.30 -33.56 76.22
N LEU A 72 -125.43 -33.65 74.89
CA LEU A 72 -126.59 -33.13 74.16
C LEU A 72 -127.20 -34.20 73.25
N ILE A 73 -128.39 -34.69 73.60
CA ILE A 73 -129.15 -35.65 72.80
C ILE A 73 -130.08 -34.90 71.85
N MET A 74 -129.60 -34.65 70.63
CA MET A 74 -130.43 -34.13 69.54
C MET A 74 -131.21 -35.26 68.85
N GLN A 75 -132.34 -34.93 68.22
CA GLN A 75 -133.10 -35.89 67.42
C GLN A 75 -132.21 -36.54 66.34
N GLY A 76 -132.27 -37.87 66.20
CA GLY A 76 -131.44 -38.63 65.26
C GLY A 76 -130.03 -38.98 65.76
N ARG A 77 -129.62 -38.50 66.94
CA ARG A 77 -128.27 -38.79 67.49
C ARG A 77 -128.09 -40.26 67.87
N ILE A 78 -129.14 -40.95 68.32
CA ILE A 78 -129.07 -42.37 68.69
C ILE A 78 -128.70 -43.26 67.49
N THR A 79 -129.30 -43.01 66.32
CA THR A 79 -128.99 -43.71 65.08
C THR A 79 -127.56 -43.44 64.61
N LYS A 80 -127.03 -42.23 64.88
CA LYS A 80 -125.63 -41.89 64.57
C LYS A 80 -124.67 -42.68 65.46
N VAL A 81 -124.92 -42.77 66.76
CA VAL A 81 -124.09 -43.55 67.71
C VAL A 81 -124.05 -45.02 67.33
N LEU A 82 -125.19 -45.60 66.94
CA LEU A 82 -125.28 -46.99 66.47
C LEU A 82 -124.46 -47.28 65.20
N ASN A 83 -124.20 -46.27 64.37
CA ASN A 83 -123.50 -46.41 63.08
C ASN A 83 -122.09 -45.79 63.09
N MET A 84 -121.52 -45.47 64.26
CA MET A 84 -120.19 -44.84 64.31
C MET A 84 -119.08 -45.80 63.88
N LYS A 85 -118.08 -45.25 63.18
CA LYS A 85 -116.87 -46.02 62.81
C LYS A 85 -115.93 -46.17 64.03
N PRO A 86 -115.04 -47.18 64.05
CA PRO A 86 -114.11 -47.39 65.16
C PRO A 86 -113.29 -46.15 65.59
N PRO A 87 -112.77 -45.29 64.67
CA PRO A 87 -112.10 -44.05 65.08
C PRO A 87 -113.02 -43.04 65.77
N GLU A 88 -114.30 -43.01 65.40
CA GLU A 88 -115.30 -42.12 66.01
C GLU A 88 -115.71 -42.62 67.40
N ILE A 89 -115.78 -43.94 67.58
CA ILE A 89 -116.00 -44.59 68.87
C ILE A 89 -114.81 -44.35 69.80
N LEU A 90 -113.58 -44.56 69.32
CA LEU A 90 -112.36 -44.27 70.08
C LEU A 90 -112.33 -42.80 70.50
N SER A 91 -112.59 -41.91 69.55
CA SER A 91 -112.66 -40.48 69.80
C SER A 91 -113.74 -40.09 70.83
N MET A 92 -114.83 -40.86 70.93
CA MET A 92 -115.86 -40.69 71.97
C MET A 92 -115.37 -41.18 73.34
N ILE A 93 -114.69 -42.33 73.38
CA ILE A 93 -114.14 -42.92 74.61
C ILE A 93 -113.03 -42.04 75.18
N GLU A 94 -112.11 -41.55 74.35
CA GLU A 94 -111.03 -40.62 74.74
C GLU A 94 -111.56 -39.30 75.28
N GLU A 95 -112.72 -38.87 74.81
CA GLU A 95 -113.39 -37.67 75.28
C GLU A 95 -114.09 -37.90 76.62
N ALA A 96 -114.73 -39.06 76.81
CA ALA A 96 -115.28 -39.48 78.09
C ALA A 96 -114.19 -39.69 79.16
N ALA A 97 -113.02 -40.18 78.75
CA ALA A 97 -111.85 -40.33 79.62
C ALA A 97 -111.06 -39.02 79.84
N GLY A 98 -111.41 -37.93 79.13
CA GLY A 98 -110.72 -36.64 79.22
C GLY A 98 -109.32 -36.61 78.60
N THR A 99 -108.85 -37.69 77.96
CA THR A 99 -107.49 -37.80 77.39
C THR A 99 -107.33 -37.09 76.04
N ARG A 100 -108.45 -36.81 75.35
CA ARG A 100 -108.46 -36.20 74.01
C ARG A 100 -107.75 -34.84 73.93
N MET A 101 -107.95 -33.97 74.93
CA MET A 101 -107.34 -32.63 74.93
C MET A 101 -105.81 -32.72 75.02
N TYR A 102 -105.30 -33.66 75.80
CA TYR A 102 -103.88 -33.90 75.97
C TYR A 102 -103.24 -34.40 74.67
N GLU A 103 -103.81 -35.44 74.04
CA GLU A 103 -103.28 -35.97 72.77
C GLU A 103 -103.31 -34.93 71.65
N TYR A 104 -104.36 -34.11 71.57
CA TYR A 104 -104.40 -33.01 70.60
C TYR A 104 -103.27 -32.00 70.82
N LYS A 105 -103.05 -31.56 72.07
CA LYS A 105 -101.97 -30.61 72.41
C LYS A 105 -100.59 -31.21 72.14
N LYS A 106 -100.39 -32.49 72.47
CA LYS A 106 -99.15 -33.23 72.21
C LYS A 106 -98.83 -33.29 70.71
N ILE A 107 -99.80 -33.67 69.88
CA ILE A 107 -99.63 -33.72 68.41
C ILE A 107 -99.35 -32.32 67.84
N ALA A 108 -100.04 -31.29 68.33
CA ALA A 108 -99.81 -29.91 67.89
C ALA A 108 -98.41 -29.39 68.27
N ALA A 109 -97.94 -29.69 69.49
CA ALA A 109 -96.60 -29.37 69.94
C ALA A 109 -95.54 -30.12 69.11
N GLN A 110 -95.74 -31.42 68.87
CA GLN A 110 -94.84 -32.24 68.06
C GLN A 110 -94.68 -31.68 66.64
N LYS A 111 -95.80 -31.37 65.96
CA LYS A 111 -95.76 -30.72 64.64
C LYS A 111 -95.06 -29.37 64.65
N THR A 112 -95.11 -28.65 65.77
CA THR A 112 -94.42 -27.36 65.90
C THR A 112 -92.92 -27.56 66.06
N ILE A 113 -92.49 -28.54 66.86
CA ILE A 113 -91.09 -28.93 67.03
C ILE A 113 -90.50 -29.36 65.69
N GLU A 114 -91.16 -30.27 64.97
CA GLU A 114 -90.70 -30.76 63.66
C GLU A 114 -90.49 -29.60 62.66
N LYS A 115 -91.43 -28.64 62.60
CA LYS A 115 -91.28 -27.45 61.75
C LYS A 115 -90.10 -26.57 62.17
N LYS A 116 -89.82 -26.46 63.46
CA LYS A 116 -88.70 -25.65 63.98
C LYS A 116 -87.36 -26.34 63.74
N GLU A 117 -87.30 -27.66 63.91
CA GLU A 117 -86.12 -28.46 63.60
C GLU A 117 -85.79 -28.42 62.10
N ALA A 118 -86.80 -28.53 61.23
CA ALA A 118 -86.60 -28.38 59.79
C ALA A 118 -86.00 -27.01 59.42
N LYS A 119 -86.51 -25.92 60.00
CA LYS A 119 -85.95 -24.57 59.82
C LYS A 119 -84.54 -24.43 60.38
N LEU A 120 -84.27 -25.03 61.54
CA LEU A 120 -82.93 -25.01 62.12
C LEU A 120 -81.93 -25.72 61.21
N LYS A 121 -82.35 -26.85 60.62
CA LYS A 121 -81.53 -27.59 59.66
C LYS A 121 -81.22 -26.75 58.42
N GLU A 122 -82.22 -26.08 57.85
CA GLU A 122 -82.05 -25.16 56.72
C GLU A 122 -81.03 -24.04 57.04
N ILE A 123 -81.16 -23.41 58.21
CA ILE A 123 -80.21 -22.36 58.66
C ILE A 123 -78.79 -22.92 58.80
N LYS A 124 -78.64 -24.13 59.36
CA LYS A 124 -77.33 -24.78 59.49
C LYS A 124 -76.73 -25.08 58.13
N THR A 125 -77.52 -25.57 57.19
CA THR A 125 -77.07 -25.82 55.81
C THR A 125 -76.55 -24.53 55.16
N ILE A 126 -77.29 -23.42 55.25
CA ILE A 126 -76.83 -22.12 54.72
C ILE A 126 -75.51 -21.68 55.39
N LEU A 127 -75.41 -21.85 56.71
CA LEU A 127 -74.20 -21.49 57.45
C LEU A 127 -72.97 -22.32 57.02
N GLU A 128 -73.15 -23.62 56.80
CA GLU A 128 -72.09 -24.56 56.43
C GLU A 128 -71.71 -24.47 54.96
N GLU A 129 -72.69 -24.30 54.05
CA GLU A 129 -72.47 -24.32 52.60
C GLU A 129 -72.11 -22.94 52.03
N GLU A 130 -72.67 -21.85 52.55
CA GLU A 130 -72.46 -20.51 51.99
C GLU A 130 -71.52 -19.68 52.85
N ILE A 131 -71.85 -19.52 54.14
CA ILE A 131 -71.15 -18.57 55.01
C ILE A 131 -69.73 -19.05 55.35
N THR A 132 -69.58 -20.31 55.77
CA THR A 132 -68.29 -20.86 56.20
C THR A 132 -67.24 -20.85 55.07
N PRO A 133 -67.55 -21.32 53.84
CA PRO A 133 -66.61 -21.26 52.72
C PRO A 133 -66.28 -19.84 52.30
N THR A 134 -67.26 -18.92 52.34
CA THR A 134 -67.02 -17.50 52.04
C THR A 134 -66.04 -16.88 53.04
N ILE A 135 -66.19 -17.18 54.33
CA ILE A 135 -65.24 -16.72 55.37
C ILE A 135 -63.85 -17.31 55.14
N GLN A 136 -63.76 -18.59 54.77
CA GLN A 136 -62.47 -19.23 54.49
C GLN A 136 -61.77 -18.59 53.28
N LYS A 137 -62.51 -18.35 52.19
CA LYS A 137 -62.00 -17.65 51.02
C LYS A 137 -61.50 -16.24 51.37
N LEU A 138 -62.26 -15.48 52.16
CA LEU A 138 -61.85 -14.14 52.61
C LEU A 138 -60.58 -14.18 53.47
N LYS A 139 -60.38 -15.23 54.28
CA LYS A 139 -59.13 -15.42 55.03
C LYS A 139 -57.94 -15.66 54.11
N GLU A 140 -58.10 -16.47 53.08
CA GLU A 140 -57.06 -16.77 52.08
C GLU A 140 -56.70 -15.53 51.25
N GLU A 141 -57.71 -14.76 50.83
CA GLU A 141 -57.54 -13.47 50.16
C GLU A 141 -56.80 -12.47 51.04
N ARG A 142 -57.18 -12.36 52.32
CA ARG A 142 -56.47 -11.52 53.30
C ARG A 142 -55.01 -11.97 53.45
N SER A 143 -54.75 -13.26 53.55
CA SER A 143 -53.39 -13.79 53.67
C SER A 143 -52.54 -13.43 52.46
N SER A 144 -53.10 -13.60 51.25
CA SER A 144 -52.45 -13.23 50.00
C SER A 144 -52.17 -11.73 49.92
N TYR A 145 -53.11 -10.90 50.38
CA TYR A 145 -52.95 -9.45 50.42
C TYR A 145 -51.85 -9.01 51.40
N LEU A 146 -51.73 -9.65 52.57
CA LEU A 146 -50.65 -9.35 53.51
C LEU A 146 -49.28 -9.70 52.94
N GLU A 147 -49.16 -10.82 52.23
CA GLU A 147 -47.91 -11.19 51.55
C GLU A 147 -47.58 -10.20 50.43
N TYR A 148 -48.57 -9.82 49.62
CA TYR A 148 -48.42 -8.76 48.61
C TYR A 148 -47.92 -7.45 49.23
N GLN A 149 -48.50 -7.02 50.36
CA GLN A 149 -48.09 -5.79 51.05
C GLN A 149 -46.65 -5.88 51.59
N LYS A 150 -46.21 -7.07 52.02
CA LYS A 150 -44.84 -7.31 52.45
C LYS A 150 -43.87 -7.22 51.26
N VAL A 151 -44.19 -7.87 50.15
CA VAL A 151 -43.40 -7.82 48.91
C VAL A 151 -43.32 -6.39 48.36
N MET A 152 -44.42 -5.63 48.37
CA MET A 152 -44.42 -4.24 47.90
C MET A 152 -43.53 -3.34 48.76
N ARG A 153 -43.53 -3.52 50.08
CA ARG A 153 -42.61 -2.81 50.97
C ARG A 153 -41.15 -3.13 50.67
N GLU A 154 -40.84 -4.40 50.37
CA GLU A 154 -39.50 -4.83 50.00
C GLU A 154 -39.07 -4.24 48.65
N ILE A 155 -39.96 -4.25 47.64
CA ILE A 155 -39.72 -3.63 46.34
C ILE A 155 -39.45 -2.15 46.50
N GLU A 156 -40.24 -1.44 47.30
CA GLU A 156 -40.04 -0.02 47.56
C GLU A 156 -38.68 0.25 48.22
N HIS A 157 -38.31 -0.56 49.21
CA HIS A 157 -37.01 -0.46 49.88
C HIS A 157 -35.85 -0.69 48.90
N LEU A 158 -35.90 -1.79 48.15
CA LEU A 158 -34.88 -2.14 47.15
C LEU A 158 -34.80 -1.11 46.02
N SER A 159 -35.93 -0.56 45.58
CA SER A 159 -35.97 0.49 44.56
C SER A 159 -35.27 1.76 45.04
N ARG A 160 -35.50 2.16 46.30
CA ARG A 160 -34.79 3.30 46.91
C ARG A 160 -33.28 3.04 46.99
N LEU A 161 -32.87 1.84 47.40
CA LEU A 161 -31.45 1.46 47.43
C LEU A 161 -30.83 1.46 46.04
N TYR A 162 -31.53 0.93 45.04
CA TYR A 162 -31.07 0.92 43.65
C TYR A 162 -30.90 2.34 43.09
N ILE A 163 -31.86 3.24 43.34
CA ILE A 163 -31.75 4.64 42.94
C ILE A 163 -30.56 5.32 43.63
N ALA A 164 -30.36 5.07 44.94
CA ALA A 164 -29.23 5.61 45.68
C ALA A 164 -27.88 5.10 45.12
N TYR A 165 -27.80 3.81 44.78
CA TYR A 165 -26.62 3.22 44.15
C TYR A 165 -26.33 3.82 42.77
N GLN A 166 -27.37 4.00 41.95
CA GLN A 166 -27.24 4.65 40.65
C GLN A 166 -26.78 6.11 40.76
N PHE A 167 -27.26 6.83 41.78
CA PHE A 167 -26.79 8.18 42.07
C PHE A 167 -25.30 8.20 42.42
N LEU A 168 -24.86 7.31 43.31
CA LEU A 168 -23.44 7.19 43.69
C LEU A 168 -22.55 6.88 42.48
N LEU A 169 -23.00 5.96 41.62
CA LEU A 169 -22.26 5.58 40.42
C LEU A 169 -22.17 6.73 39.39
N ALA A 170 -23.25 7.51 39.27
CA ALA A 170 -23.24 8.73 38.45
C ALA A 170 -22.32 9.81 39.03
N GLU A 171 -22.23 9.94 40.36
CA GLU A 171 -21.33 10.85 41.04
C GLU A 171 -19.86 10.46 40.83
N ASP A 172 -19.51 9.19 41.00
CA ASP A 172 -18.17 8.65 40.70
C ASP A 172 -17.78 8.86 39.23
N THR A 173 -18.71 8.58 38.31
CA THR A 173 -18.50 8.79 36.87
C THR A 173 -18.26 10.27 36.55
N LYS A 174 -18.99 11.17 37.20
CA LYS A 174 -18.82 12.62 37.07
C LYS A 174 -17.45 13.05 37.58
N GLU A 175 -17.02 12.56 38.74
CA GLU A 175 -15.69 12.88 39.30
C GLU A 175 -14.57 12.41 38.37
N ARG A 176 -14.60 11.14 37.93
CA ARG A 176 -13.64 10.62 36.95
C ARG A 176 -13.62 11.41 35.65
N SER A 177 -14.79 11.75 35.11
CA SER A 177 -14.88 12.55 33.89
C SER A 177 -14.32 13.96 34.09
N ALA A 178 -14.49 14.54 35.28
CA ALA A 178 -13.91 15.84 35.61
C ALA A 178 -12.38 15.78 35.73
N GLU A 179 -11.82 14.70 36.30
CA GLU A 179 -10.38 14.46 36.33
C GLU A 179 -9.81 14.26 34.91
N GLU A 180 -10.43 13.42 34.09
CA GLU A 180 -10.04 13.19 32.70
C GLU A 180 -10.10 14.49 31.88
N LEU A 181 -11.14 15.30 32.07
CA LEU A 181 -11.28 16.61 31.43
C LEU A 181 -10.14 17.55 31.85
N LYS A 182 -9.79 17.58 33.13
CA LYS A 182 -8.70 18.40 33.65
C LYS A 182 -7.36 17.97 33.07
N GLU A 183 -7.07 16.67 33.02
CA GLU A 183 -5.87 16.16 32.36
C GLU A 183 -5.82 16.53 30.87
N MET A 184 -6.96 16.46 30.18
CA MET A 184 -7.03 16.80 28.77
C MET A 184 -6.81 18.30 28.54
N GLN A 185 -7.37 19.15 29.41
CA GLN A 185 -7.11 20.59 29.40
C GLN A 185 -5.63 20.89 29.62
N ASP A 186 -4.98 20.24 30.59
CA ASP A 186 -3.54 20.39 30.84
C ASP A 186 -2.70 19.95 29.62
N LYS A 187 -3.11 18.86 28.95
CA LYS A 187 -2.47 18.39 27.70
C LYS A 187 -2.63 19.41 26.57
N VAL A 188 -3.81 20.02 26.43
CA VAL A 188 -4.08 21.07 25.44
C VAL A 188 -3.20 22.29 25.69
N VAL A 189 -3.10 22.77 26.94
CA VAL A 189 -2.23 23.90 27.30
C VAL A 189 -0.77 23.59 26.94
N LYS A 190 -0.26 22.41 27.32
CA LYS A 190 1.11 21.99 26.96
C LYS A 190 1.34 21.91 25.45
N LEU A 191 0.35 21.47 24.68
CA LEU A 191 0.44 21.44 23.22
C LEU A 191 0.40 22.84 22.61
N GLN A 192 -0.41 23.75 23.16
CA GLN A 192 -0.43 25.16 22.75
C GLN A 192 0.90 25.86 23.03
N GLU A 193 1.52 25.60 24.20
CA GLU A 193 2.87 26.08 24.51
C GLU A 193 3.90 25.56 23.52
N LYS A 194 3.90 24.25 23.23
CA LYS A 194 4.79 23.65 22.22
C LYS A 194 4.56 24.21 20.82
N LEU A 195 3.31 24.47 20.44
CA LEU A 195 2.98 25.14 19.17
C LEU A 195 3.57 26.56 19.13
N SER A 196 3.41 27.34 20.20
CA SER A 196 3.97 28.68 20.30
C SER A 196 5.50 28.67 20.22
N GLU A 197 6.16 27.72 20.88
CA GLU A 197 7.62 27.54 20.78
C GLU A 197 8.06 27.16 19.37
N ASN A 198 7.34 26.23 18.73
CA ASN A 198 7.63 25.84 17.35
C ASN A 198 7.41 26.99 16.38
N ASP A 199 6.37 27.80 16.54
CA ASP A 199 6.14 29.01 15.74
C ASP A 199 7.28 30.02 15.90
N LYS A 200 7.80 30.20 17.13
CA LYS A 200 8.98 31.04 17.37
C LYS A 200 10.22 30.47 16.65
N LYS A 201 10.43 29.15 16.70
CA LYS A 201 11.54 28.49 16.00
C LYS A 201 11.40 28.62 14.48
N ILE A 202 10.21 28.42 13.93
CA ILE A 202 9.94 28.60 12.50
C ILE A 202 10.26 30.04 12.10
N LYS A 203 9.77 31.04 12.85
CA LYS A 203 10.09 32.46 12.57
C LYS A 203 11.58 32.76 12.65
N ALA A 204 12.31 32.17 13.60
CA ALA A 204 13.75 32.33 13.72
C ALA A 204 14.49 31.70 12.52
N LEU A 205 14.14 30.46 12.15
CA LEU A 205 14.70 29.76 11.01
C LEU A 205 14.37 30.48 9.69
N SER A 206 13.15 30.99 9.52
CA SER A 206 12.79 31.78 8.33
C SER A 206 13.62 33.05 8.21
N ARG A 207 13.94 33.73 9.33
CA ARG A 207 14.86 34.88 9.32
C ARG A 207 16.28 34.45 8.96
N GLU A 208 16.76 33.35 9.51
CA GLU A 208 18.08 32.81 9.21
C GLU A 208 18.19 32.41 7.73
N ILE A 209 17.14 31.81 7.16
CA ILE A 209 17.04 31.51 5.73
C ILE A 209 17.06 32.81 4.91
N GLU A 210 16.27 33.83 5.26
CA GLU A 210 16.31 35.12 4.56
C GLU A 210 17.69 35.81 4.64
N GLU A 211 18.38 35.71 5.77
CA GLU A 211 19.73 36.26 5.94
C GLU A 211 20.75 35.48 5.09
N LEU A 212 20.66 34.15 5.07
CA LEU A 212 21.50 33.30 4.23
C LEU A 212 21.21 33.51 2.75
N GLU A 213 19.95 33.68 2.34
CA GLU A 213 19.57 34.01 0.96
C GLU A 213 20.10 35.38 0.57
N LYS A 214 19.98 36.40 1.42
CA LYS A 214 20.60 37.72 1.16
C LYS A 214 22.12 37.67 1.10
N GLY A 215 22.76 36.85 1.94
CA GLY A 215 24.21 36.63 1.91
C GLY A 215 24.63 35.94 0.61
N LYS A 216 23.95 34.86 0.26
CA LYS A 216 24.14 34.11 -0.98
C LYS A 216 23.85 34.97 -2.22
N ASP A 217 22.81 35.78 -2.25
CA ASP A 217 22.50 36.66 -3.38
C ASP A 217 23.52 37.78 -3.52
N LYS A 218 24.13 38.25 -2.42
CA LYS A 218 25.25 39.22 -2.49
C LYS A 218 26.53 38.57 -3.00
N GLU A 219 26.87 37.38 -2.49
CA GLU A 219 28.08 36.66 -2.92
C GLU A 219 27.92 36.12 -4.34
N ILE A 220 26.87 35.36 -4.59
CA ILE A 220 26.57 34.78 -5.90
C ILE A 220 26.20 35.88 -6.89
N GLY A 221 25.36 36.86 -6.56
CA GLY A 221 25.02 37.93 -7.50
C GLY A 221 26.24 38.75 -7.93
N GLY A 222 27.20 38.99 -7.03
CA GLY A 222 28.47 39.63 -7.35
C GLY A 222 29.39 38.75 -8.20
N THR A 223 29.60 37.49 -7.77
CA THR A 223 30.50 36.57 -8.48
C THR A 223 29.92 36.12 -9.83
N LEU A 224 28.62 35.84 -9.90
CA LEU A 224 27.90 35.40 -11.10
C LEU A 224 27.92 36.52 -12.13
N ARG A 225 27.67 37.77 -11.73
CA ARG A 225 27.74 38.91 -12.66
C ARG A 225 29.16 39.13 -13.19
N SER A 226 30.18 38.99 -12.34
CA SER A 226 31.58 39.06 -12.79
C SER A 226 31.97 37.89 -13.71
N LEU A 227 31.44 36.70 -13.45
CA LEU A 227 31.66 35.49 -14.25
C LEU A 227 30.89 35.55 -15.56
N GLU A 228 29.69 36.12 -15.59
CA GLU A 228 28.89 36.36 -16.80
C GLU A 228 29.56 37.40 -17.69
N ASP A 229 30.09 38.50 -17.12
CA ASP A 229 30.86 39.49 -17.87
C ASP A 229 32.17 38.89 -18.41
N ALA A 230 32.88 38.09 -17.61
CA ALA A 230 34.08 37.38 -18.04
C ALA A 230 33.78 36.31 -19.10
N LEU A 231 32.67 35.57 -18.97
CA LEU A 231 32.22 34.58 -19.94
C LEU A 231 31.80 35.25 -21.24
N ALA A 232 31.10 36.38 -21.19
CA ALA A 232 30.69 37.14 -22.37
C ALA A 232 31.92 37.66 -23.14
N GLU A 233 32.94 38.17 -22.43
CA GLU A 233 34.19 38.61 -23.06
C GLU A 233 35.00 37.42 -23.60
N ALA A 234 35.10 36.32 -22.84
CA ALA A 234 35.76 35.10 -23.31
C ALA A 234 35.05 34.49 -24.52
N GLN A 235 33.71 34.49 -24.55
CA GLN A 235 32.93 34.06 -25.70
C GLN A 235 33.15 34.99 -26.89
N ARG A 236 33.20 36.30 -26.70
CA ARG A 236 33.48 37.26 -27.77
C ARG A 236 34.87 37.06 -28.37
N VAL A 237 35.88 36.84 -27.54
CA VAL A 237 37.25 36.52 -27.97
C VAL A 237 37.30 35.16 -28.65
N ASN A 238 36.59 34.16 -28.12
CA ASN A 238 36.52 32.82 -28.72
C ASN A 238 35.81 32.85 -30.07
N THR A 239 34.69 33.57 -30.23
CA THR A 239 34.00 33.72 -31.52
C THR A 239 34.88 34.44 -32.54
N LYS A 240 35.63 35.49 -32.13
CA LYS A 240 36.62 36.14 -33.01
C LYS A 240 37.75 35.20 -33.41
N SER A 241 38.33 34.48 -32.45
CA SER A 241 39.43 33.53 -32.68
C SER A 241 38.98 32.33 -33.51
N GLN A 242 37.78 31.80 -33.25
CA GLN A 242 37.17 30.71 -34.03
C GLN A 242 36.87 31.15 -35.45
N SER A 243 36.34 32.36 -35.66
CA SER A 243 36.11 32.92 -37.00
C SER A 243 37.44 33.12 -37.76
N ALA A 244 38.49 33.60 -37.07
CA ALA A 244 39.82 33.73 -37.65
C ALA A 244 40.47 32.35 -37.95
N PHE A 245 40.25 31.37 -37.08
CA PHE A 245 40.71 30.00 -37.27
C PHE A 245 39.99 29.31 -38.43
N ASP A 246 38.67 29.45 -38.54
CA ASP A 246 37.88 28.89 -39.63
C ASP A 246 38.25 29.53 -40.99
N LEU A 247 38.54 30.84 -41.00
CA LEU A 247 39.08 31.52 -42.18
C LEU A 247 40.46 30.99 -42.56
N LYS A 248 41.37 30.82 -41.59
CA LYS A 248 42.69 30.24 -41.85
C LYS A 248 42.61 28.76 -42.27
N LYS A 249 41.68 27.99 -41.70
CA LYS A 249 41.46 26.58 -42.04
C LYS A 249 40.90 26.43 -43.46
N LYS A 250 39.97 27.30 -43.87
CA LYS A 250 39.51 27.39 -45.27
C LYS A 250 40.64 27.77 -46.22
N ASN A 251 41.48 28.72 -45.85
CA ASN A 251 42.65 29.09 -46.66
C ASN A 251 43.66 27.94 -46.75
N LEU A 252 43.93 27.22 -45.66
CA LEU A 252 44.81 26.06 -45.66
C LEU A 252 44.26 24.93 -46.53
N ALA A 253 42.95 24.64 -46.44
CA ALA A 253 42.30 23.64 -47.29
C ALA A 253 42.34 24.03 -48.79
N SER A 254 42.19 25.33 -49.10
CA SER A 254 42.38 25.84 -50.46
C SER A 254 43.81 25.67 -50.95
N GLU A 255 44.81 25.97 -50.11
CA GLU A 255 46.23 25.82 -50.47
C GLU A 255 46.66 24.35 -50.54
N GLU A 256 46.12 23.46 -49.70
CA GLU A 256 46.35 22.01 -49.81
C GLU A 256 45.74 21.43 -51.09
N ASN A 257 44.55 21.89 -51.50
CA ASN A 257 43.96 21.48 -52.77
C ASN A 257 44.79 21.98 -53.96
N LYS A 258 45.23 23.25 -53.95
CA LYS A 258 46.18 23.76 -54.96
C LYS A 258 47.49 22.99 -54.96
N ARG A 259 48.03 22.62 -53.79
CA ARG A 259 49.24 21.81 -53.67
C ARG A 259 49.04 20.42 -54.30
N LYS A 260 47.92 19.74 -54.01
CA LYS A 260 47.60 18.44 -54.61
C LYS A 260 47.41 18.52 -56.12
N GLU A 261 46.81 19.59 -56.62
CA GLU A 261 46.61 19.83 -58.04
C GLU A 261 47.95 20.11 -58.75
N LEU A 262 48.83 20.91 -58.14
CA LEU A 262 50.20 21.13 -58.60
C LEU A 262 51.06 19.87 -58.53
N GLU A 263 50.93 19.05 -57.49
CA GLU A 263 51.65 17.78 -57.34
C GLU A 263 51.20 16.77 -58.39
N LYS A 264 49.92 16.75 -58.73
CA LYS A 264 49.37 15.95 -59.85
C LYS A 264 49.92 16.44 -61.19
N ASN A 265 49.92 17.75 -61.43
CA ASN A 265 50.50 18.34 -62.64
C ASN A 265 52.01 18.06 -62.75
N MET A 266 52.75 18.10 -61.64
CA MET A 266 54.19 17.82 -61.62
C MET A 266 54.49 16.35 -61.93
N ILE A 267 53.65 15.41 -61.48
CA ILE A 267 53.77 13.98 -61.83
C ILE A 267 53.42 13.75 -63.31
N GLU A 268 52.42 14.45 -63.83
CA GLU A 268 52.02 14.38 -65.23
C GLU A 268 53.11 14.98 -66.15
N ASP A 269 53.66 16.14 -65.79
CA ASP A 269 54.79 16.76 -66.49
C ASP A 269 56.05 15.89 -66.40
N SER A 270 56.35 15.28 -65.25
CA SER A 270 57.46 14.33 -65.10
C SER A 270 57.32 13.11 -66.01
N ARG A 271 56.11 12.55 -66.14
CA ARG A 271 55.84 11.44 -67.07
C ARG A 271 55.99 11.87 -68.53
N THR A 272 55.53 13.08 -68.85
CA THR A 272 55.62 13.65 -70.21
C THR A 272 57.08 13.94 -70.57
N LEU A 273 57.88 14.42 -69.62
CA LEU A 273 59.32 14.66 -69.76
C LEU A 273 60.07 13.34 -69.96
N ALA A 274 59.79 12.31 -69.16
CA ALA A 274 60.40 10.98 -69.30
C ALA A 274 60.04 10.32 -70.65
N ALA A 275 58.82 10.51 -71.16
CA ALA A 275 58.43 10.04 -72.48
C ALA A 275 59.20 10.78 -73.60
N LYS A 276 59.37 12.10 -73.47
CA LYS A 276 60.12 12.91 -74.44
C LYS A 276 61.63 12.66 -74.38
N GLU A 277 62.22 12.45 -73.21
CA GLU A 277 63.62 12.02 -73.07
C GLU A 277 63.88 10.66 -73.73
N LYS A 278 62.90 9.75 -73.68
CA LYS A 278 62.98 8.45 -74.35
C LYS A 278 62.90 8.57 -75.87
N GLU A 279 62.12 9.51 -76.40
CA GLU A 279 62.14 9.87 -77.83
C GLU A 279 63.45 10.54 -78.25
N VAL A 280 63.97 11.47 -77.44
CA VAL A 280 65.23 12.16 -77.71
C VAL A 280 66.39 11.17 -77.74
N LYS A 281 66.49 10.25 -76.77
CA LYS A 281 67.50 9.17 -76.81
C LYS A 281 67.43 8.35 -78.10
N LYS A 282 66.22 7.98 -78.55
CA LYS A 282 66.02 7.21 -79.78
C LYS A 282 66.48 7.97 -81.04
N ILE A 283 66.26 9.28 -81.08
CA ILE A 283 66.70 10.15 -82.17
C ILE A 283 68.22 10.39 -82.11
N THR A 284 68.79 10.56 -80.91
CA THR A 284 70.24 10.72 -80.71
C THR A 284 71.02 9.45 -81.07
N ASP A 285 70.52 8.26 -80.72
CA ASP A 285 71.15 6.99 -81.10
C ASP A 285 71.10 6.78 -82.64
N GLY A 286 70.03 7.23 -83.30
CA GLY A 286 69.91 7.23 -84.76
C GLY A 286 70.85 8.23 -85.46
N LEU A 287 71.08 9.40 -84.85
CA LEU A 287 72.00 10.43 -85.38
C LEU A 287 73.46 10.01 -85.25
N ASN A 288 73.85 9.37 -84.15
CA ASN A 288 75.20 8.86 -83.95
C ASN A 288 75.55 7.73 -84.94
N ALA A 289 74.60 6.84 -85.25
CA ALA A 289 74.80 5.81 -86.27
C ALA A 289 74.98 6.40 -87.68
N LEU A 290 74.30 7.50 -88.01
CA LEU A 290 74.49 8.21 -89.28
C LEU A 290 75.82 8.97 -89.34
N GLN A 291 76.26 9.53 -88.22
CA GLN A 291 77.54 10.25 -88.12
C GLN A 291 78.74 9.32 -88.22
N GLU A 292 78.68 8.12 -87.65
CA GLU A 292 79.74 7.10 -87.81
C GLU A 292 79.84 6.59 -89.25
N ALA A 293 78.72 6.45 -89.96
CA ALA A 293 78.73 6.10 -91.39
C ALA A 293 79.36 7.23 -92.24
N SER A 294 79.00 8.49 -91.97
CA SER A 294 79.56 9.65 -92.68
C SER A 294 81.06 9.84 -92.46
N ASN A 295 81.58 9.52 -91.28
CA ASN A 295 83.01 9.64 -90.99
C ASN A 295 83.83 8.55 -91.72
N LYS A 296 83.30 7.33 -91.86
CA LYS A 296 83.95 6.27 -92.65
C LYS A 296 84.05 6.62 -94.14
N ASP A 297 83.01 7.23 -94.71
CA ASP A 297 83.02 7.65 -96.12
C ASP A 297 83.98 8.82 -96.37
N ALA A 298 84.16 9.72 -95.38
CA ALA A 298 85.11 10.83 -95.47
C ALA A 298 86.58 10.37 -95.45
N GLU A 299 86.92 9.36 -94.63
CA GLU A 299 88.27 8.78 -94.60
C GLU A 299 88.63 8.04 -95.90
N ALA A 300 87.67 7.32 -96.50
CA ALA A 300 87.87 6.64 -97.78
C ALA A 300 88.13 7.62 -98.94
N LEU A 301 87.47 8.79 -98.94
CA LEU A 301 87.64 9.83 -99.96
C LEU A 301 89.01 10.53 -99.84
N ALA A 302 89.48 10.78 -98.61
CA ALA A 302 90.78 11.40 -98.36
C ALA A 302 91.95 10.53 -98.83
N ALA A 303 91.89 9.21 -98.62
CA ALA A 303 92.90 8.27 -99.10
C ALA A 303 92.95 8.20 -100.63
N ALA A 304 91.79 8.22 -101.31
CA ALA A 304 91.72 8.22 -102.77
C ALA A 304 92.27 9.53 -103.39
N GLN A 305 92.03 10.67 -102.74
CA GLN A 305 92.52 11.97 -103.21
C GLN A 305 94.05 12.12 -103.07
N GLN A 306 94.65 11.55 -102.02
CA GLN A 306 96.11 11.50 -101.86
C GLN A 306 96.77 10.61 -102.94
N HIS A 307 96.17 9.48 -103.28
CA HIS A 307 96.68 8.61 -104.36
C HIS A 307 96.62 9.27 -105.75
N PHE A 308 95.59 10.07 -106.03
CA PHE A 308 95.46 10.75 -107.34
C PHE A 308 96.46 11.91 -107.51
N ASN A 309 96.75 12.66 -106.44
CA ASN A 309 97.71 13.77 -106.48
C ASN A 309 99.17 13.29 -106.53
N ALA A 310 99.49 12.11 -105.99
CA ALA A 310 100.83 11.51 -106.08
C ALA A 310 101.19 11.05 -107.51
N VAL A 311 100.20 10.61 -108.30
CA VAL A 311 100.43 10.08 -109.66
C VAL A 311 100.53 11.18 -110.73
N SER A 312 99.88 12.33 -110.53
CA SER A 312 99.95 13.48 -111.46
C SER A 312 101.26 14.30 -111.38
N ALA A 313 102.10 14.09 -110.37
CA ALA A 313 103.32 14.89 -110.12
C ALA A 313 104.65 14.19 -110.49
N GLY A 314 104.61 13.00 -111.11
CA GLY A 314 105.78 12.42 -111.78
C GLY A 314 106.96 12.03 -110.90
N LEU A 315 106.72 11.45 -109.71
CA LEU A 315 107.74 11.00 -108.77
C LEU A 315 107.47 9.57 -108.30
N SER A 316 108.45 8.67 -108.46
CA SER A 316 108.38 7.29 -107.94
C SER A 316 108.91 7.22 -106.51
N SER A 317 108.12 6.62 -105.63
CA SER A 317 108.44 6.33 -104.23
C SER A 317 109.32 5.08 -104.09
N ASN A 318 110.29 5.10 -103.16
CA ASN A 318 110.88 3.90 -102.57
C ASN A 318 110.72 3.93 -101.04
N GLU A 319 110.79 2.73 -100.46
CA GLU A 319 110.24 2.17 -99.21
C GLU A 319 110.27 2.93 -97.86
N ASP A 320 110.63 4.21 -97.76
CA ASP A 320 110.59 4.94 -96.46
C ASP A 320 110.19 6.42 -96.53
N GLY A 321 109.46 6.85 -97.57
CA GLY A 321 108.53 7.98 -97.42
C GLY A 321 109.14 9.35 -97.05
N ALA A 322 110.28 9.72 -97.64
CA ALA A 322 110.77 11.10 -97.59
C ALA A 322 111.08 11.62 -99.01
N GLU A 323 110.34 12.65 -99.42
CA GLU A 323 110.43 13.28 -100.75
C GLU A 323 111.63 14.24 -100.82
N ALA A 324 112.58 13.98 -101.72
CA ALA A 324 113.72 14.87 -101.96
C ALA A 324 114.01 15.02 -103.45
N THR A 325 113.99 16.26 -103.93
CA THR A 325 114.23 16.62 -105.32
C THR A 325 115.72 16.68 -105.68
N LEU A 326 116.03 16.47 -106.96
CA LEU A 326 117.36 16.31 -107.56
C LEU A 326 118.40 17.39 -107.18
N ALA A 327 117.95 18.56 -106.73
CA ALA A 327 118.80 19.66 -106.23
C ALA A 327 119.45 19.36 -104.87
N GLY A 328 118.84 18.52 -104.02
CA GLY A 328 119.37 18.14 -102.71
C GLY A 328 120.52 17.12 -102.77
N GLN A 329 120.52 16.23 -103.77
CA GLN A 329 121.57 15.24 -103.97
C GLN A 329 122.90 15.88 -104.44
N MET A 330 122.85 16.99 -105.20
CA MET A 330 124.06 17.74 -105.61
C MET A 330 124.71 18.52 -104.46
N MET A 331 123.96 18.91 -103.43
CA MET A 331 124.51 19.60 -102.25
C MET A 331 125.15 18.61 -101.25
N ALA A 332 124.56 17.42 -101.09
CA ALA A 332 125.14 16.34 -100.28
C ALA A 332 126.49 15.86 -100.87
N CYS A 333 126.56 15.64 -102.18
CA CYS A 333 127.78 15.22 -102.86
C CYS A 333 128.91 16.27 -102.77
N LYS A 334 128.57 17.57 -102.68
CA LYS A 334 129.55 18.67 -102.51
C LYS A 334 130.07 18.77 -101.06
N ASN A 335 129.25 18.45 -100.07
CA ASN A 335 129.67 18.38 -98.67
C ASN A 335 130.52 17.13 -98.37
N ASP A 336 130.23 15.99 -99.02
CA ASP A 336 131.03 14.77 -98.89
C ASP A 336 132.42 14.92 -99.52
N ILE A 337 132.54 15.65 -100.64
CA ILE A 337 133.84 16.02 -101.23
C ILE A 337 134.66 16.91 -100.28
N SER A 338 134.02 17.85 -99.57
CA SER A 338 134.68 18.73 -98.59
C SER A 338 135.17 17.96 -97.35
N LYS A 339 134.41 16.95 -96.90
CA LYS A 339 134.83 16.00 -95.84
C LYS A 339 136.04 15.17 -96.27
N ALA A 340 136.00 14.55 -97.45
CA ALA A 340 137.10 13.75 -97.98
C ALA A 340 138.40 14.56 -98.16
N GLN A 341 138.29 15.84 -98.53
CA GLN A 341 139.44 16.74 -98.69
C GLN A 341 140.08 17.14 -97.34
N THR A 342 139.30 17.11 -96.26
CA THR A 342 139.76 17.36 -94.89
C THR A 342 140.46 16.13 -94.31
N GLU A 343 139.94 14.93 -94.59
CA GLU A 343 140.56 13.65 -94.21
C GLU A 343 141.90 13.41 -94.94
N ALA A 344 141.99 13.79 -96.22
CA ALA A 344 143.25 13.71 -96.98
C ALA A 344 144.35 14.59 -96.38
N LYS A 345 144.03 15.81 -95.90
CA LYS A 345 144.99 16.69 -95.21
C LYS A 345 145.44 16.15 -93.85
N GLN A 346 144.53 15.51 -93.10
CA GLN A 346 144.90 14.84 -91.84
C GLN A 346 145.81 13.63 -92.06
N ALA A 347 145.58 12.85 -93.12
CA ALA A 347 146.46 11.74 -93.48
C ALA A 347 147.86 12.21 -93.90
N GLN A 348 147.96 13.34 -94.60
CA GLN A 348 149.23 13.92 -95.04
C GLN A 348 150.09 14.46 -93.88
N MET A 349 149.46 15.00 -92.82
CA MET A 349 150.17 15.38 -91.58
C MET A 349 150.67 14.16 -90.79
N LYS A 350 149.87 13.10 -90.68
CA LYS A 350 150.28 11.85 -90.00
C LYS A 350 151.46 11.18 -90.70
N LEU A 351 151.50 11.21 -92.04
CA LEU A 351 152.59 10.59 -92.80
C LEU A 351 153.91 11.37 -92.67
N LYS A 352 153.84 12.70 -92.59
CA LYS A 352 155.02 13.56 -92.37
C LYS A 352 155.67 13.31 -91.00
N HIS A 353 154.85 13.05 -89.98
CA HIS A 353 155.31 12.70 -88.63
C HIS A 353 156.00 11.31 -88.61
N ALA A 354 155.43 10.33 -89.30
CA ALA A 354 156.00 9.00 -89.43
C ALA A 354 157.34 8.98 -90.21
N GLN A 355 157.48 9.83 -91.24
CA GLN A 355 158.75 9.98 -91.97
C GLN A 355 159.86 10.64 -91.13
N GLN A 356 159.49 11.53 -90.20
CA GLN A 356 160.44 12.14 -89.27
C GLN A 356 160.94 11.11 -88.25
N GLU A 357 160.05 10.28 -87.70
CA GLU A 357 160.38 9.21 -86.75
C GLU A 357 161.28 8.13 -87.36
N LEU A 358 161.03 7.75 -88.62
CA LEU A 358 161.85 6.77 -89.33
C LEU A 358 163.30 7.27 -89.51
N LYS A 359 163.47 8.57 -89.75
CA LYS A 359 164.80 9.20 -89.92
C LYS A 359 165.61 9.19 -88.62
N THR A 360 164.96 9.37 -87.47
CA THR A 360 165.56 9.20 -86.15
C THR A 360 165.93 7.74 -85.86
N LYS A 361 165.07 6.78 -86.22
CA LYS A 361 165.38 5.35 -86.06
C LYS A 361 166.52 4.86 -86.97
N GLN A 362 166.62 5.39 -88.19
CA GLN A 362 167.76 5.13 -89.09
C GLN A 362 169.09 5.72 -88.56
N ALA A 363 169.05 6.80 -87.77
CA ALA A 363 170.23 7.36 -87.11
C ALA A 363 170.67 6.55 -85.87
N GLU A 364 169.74 5.92 -85.14
CA GLU A 364 170.05 5.01 -84.02
C GLU A 364 170.73 3.72 -84.50
N VAL A 365 170.30 3.14 -85.62
CA VAL A 365 170.90 1.90 -86.14
C VAL A 365 172.33 2.14 -86.63
N LYS A 366 172.61 3.28 -87.26
CA LYS A 366 173.99 3.69 -87.61
C LYS A 366 174.90 3.92 -86.40
N LYS A 367 174.33 4.16 -85.21
CA LYS A 367 175.08 4.25 -83.95
C LYS A 367 175.35 2.89 -83.30
N MET A 368 174.50 1.88 -83.53
CA MET A 368 174.80 0.51 -83.08
C MET A 368 175.83 -0.19 -83.96
N ASP A 369 175.89 0.18 -85.25
CA ASP A 369 176.91 -0.28 -86.20
C ASP A 369 178.35 0.15 -85.82
N SER A 370 178.50 1.19 -84.97
CA SER A 370 179.81 1.64 -84.46
C SER A 370 180.19 1.05 -83.10
N GLY A 371 179.26 0.40 -82.41
CA GLY A 371 179.52 -0.33 -81.15
C GLY A 371 180.03 -1.75 -81.39
N TYR A 372 179.36 -2.50 -82.27
CA TYR A 372 179.73 -3.90 -82.51
C TYR A 372 181.08 -4.06 -83.19
N ARG A 373 181.49 -3.05 -83.97
CA ARG A 373 182.80 -2.99 -84.62
C ARG A 373 183.95 -2.70 -83.64
N LYS A 374 183.68 -2.21 -82.42
CA LYS A 374 184.66 -2.10 -81.32
C LYS A 374 184.76 -3.39 -80.49
N ASP A 375 183.66 -4.13 -80.37
CA ASP A 375 183.66 -5.45 -79.70
C ASP A 375 184.33 -6.54 -80.57
N GLN A 376 184.47 -6.26 -81.87
CA GLN A 376 185.31 -7.00 -82.80
C GLN A 376 186.83 -6.85 -82.53
N GLU A 377 187.28 -5.87 -81.72
CA GLU A 377 188.72 -5.66 -81.43
C GLU A 377 189.13 -6.10 -80.01
N ALA A 378 188.20 -6.16 -79.04
CA ALA A 378 188.51 -6.51 -77.64
C ALA A 378 188.57 -8.03 -77.36
N LEU A 379 187.88 -8.87 -78.14
CA LEU A 379 187.90 -10.32 -77.92
C LEU A 379 189.09 -11.02 -78.60
N GLU A 380 189.67 -10.42 -79.64
CA GLU A 380 190.96 -10.88 -80.21
C GLU A 380 192.14 -10.69 -79.24
N ALA A 381 191.99 -9.90 -78.16
CA ALA A 381 193.06 -9.58 -77.21
C ALA A 381 193.12 -10.46 -75.94
N VAL A 382 192.08 -11.26 -75.61
CA VAL A 382 191.99 -11.92 -74.27
C VAL A 382 192.24 -13.43 -74.28
N LYS A 383 192.23 -14.14 -75.41
CA LYS A 383 192.50 -15.60 -75.38
C LYS A 383 193.47 -16.08 -76.46
N ARG A 384 194.60 -15.38 -76.53
CA ARG A 384 195.94 -15.98 -76.56
C ARG A 384 196.51 -16.01 -75.13
N LEU A 385 196.05 -16.97 -74.33
CA LEU A 385 196.63 -17.61 -73.13
C LEU A 385 195.84 -18.91 -72.96
#